data_AF-A0A6P2BJY1-F1
#
_entry.id   AF-A0A6P2BJY1-F1
#
_cell.length_a   1.000
_cell.length_b   1.000
_cell.length_c   1.000
_cell.angle_alpha   90.00
_cell.angle_beta   90.00
_cell.angle_gamma   90.00
#
_symmetry.space_group_name_H-M   'P 1'
#
loop_
_entity.id
_entity.type
_entity.pdbx_description
1 polymer ?
#
loop_
_entity_poly.entity_id
_entity_poly.type
_entity_poly.pdbx_seq_one_letter_code
_entity_poly.pdbx_strand_id
1 'polypeptide(L)' 'MRYIVSLTVESRREHRLEEVLALLDAVPEAKIVEGRGRNAMKVDMSPEAARHIREEAGSLLTVTEPVELNLLGKAG' A
#
# COMPACT_ATOMS: atom_id res chain seq x y z
N MET A 1 13.70 -7.18 3.84
CA MET A 1 12.59 -7.26 4.82
C MET A 1 11.35 -6.77 4.09
N ARG A 2 10.27 -7.56 4.02
CA ARG A 2 9.07 -7.22 3.21
C ARG A 2 7.93 -6.86 4.15
N TYR A 3 7.30 -5.70 3.92
CA TYR A 3 6.23 -5.19 4.77
C TYR A 3 4.93 -5.23 4.00
N ILE A 4 3.84 -5.59 4.66
CA ILE A 4 2.51 -5.43 4.09
C ILE A 4 1.93 -4.14 4.66
N VAL A 5 1.74 -3.18 3.77
CA VAL A 5 1.19 -1.88 4.08
C VAL A 5 -0.29 -1.90 3.74
N SER A 6 -1.12 -1.48 4.69
CA SER A 6 -2.53 -1.24 4.40
C SER A 6 -2.69 0.20 3.94
N LEU A 7 -3.08 0.36 2.68
CA LEU A 7 -3.37 1.63 2.04
C LEU A 7 -4.88 1.81 2.03
N THR A 8 -5.37 2.89 2.64
CA THR A 8 -6.76 3.31 2.54
C THR A 8 -6.82 4.61 1.75
N VAL A 9 -7.45 4.56 0.58
CA VAL A 9 -7.70 5.73 -0.26
C VAL A 9 -8.88 6.47 0.35
N GLU A 10 -8.62 7.66 0.91
CA GLU A 10 -9.68 8.53 1.41
C GLU A 10 -10.32 9.24 0.22
N SER A 11 -11.32 8.60 -0.40
CA SER A 11 -12.04 9.27 -1.47
C SER A 11 -13.55 9.06 -1.47
N ARG A 12 -14.25 10.18 -1.56
CA ARG A 12 -15.67 10.30 -1.94
C ARG A 12 -15.85 10.45 -3.47
N ARG A 13 -14.77 10.37 -4.28
CA ARG A 13 -14.77 10.54 -5.74
C ARG A 13 -13.91 9.48 -6.45
N GLU A 14 -14.46 8.81 -7.47
CA GLU A 14 -13.81 7.69 -8.20
C GLU A 14 -12.42 8.00 -8.78
N HIS A 15 -12.15 9.24 -9.19
CA HIS A 15 -10.88 9.62 -9.84
C HIS A 15 -9.61 9.46 -8.98
N ARG A 16 -9.71 9.42 -7.64
CA ARG A 16 -8.54 9.33 -6.74
C ARG A 16 -7.92 7.93 -6.69
N LEU A 17 -8.71 6.88 -6.92
CA LEU A 17 -8.21 5.50 -6.86
C LEU A 17 -7.23 5.20 -8.00
N GLU A 18 -7.51 5.73 -9.19
CA GLU A 18 -6.65 5.55 -10.37
C GLU A 18 -5.29 6.23 -10.19
N GLU A 19 -5.25 7.42 -9.58
CA GLU A 19 -3.99 8.11 -9.25
C GLU A 19 -3.13 7.26 -8.30
N VAL A 20 -3.75 6.66 -7.28
CA VAL A 20 -3.06 5.78 -6.33
C VAL A 20 -2.53 4.52 -7.01
N LEU A 21 -3.34 3.89 -7.87
CA LEU A 21 -2.90 2.70 -8.61
C LEU A 21 -1.74 3.03 -9.57
N ALA A 22 -1.77 4.19 -10.22
CA ALA A 22 -0.67 4.64 -11.07
C ALA A 22 0.62 4.90 -10.26
N LEU A 23 0.51 5.49 -9.07
CA LEU A 23 1.66 5.66 -8.16
C LEU A 23 2.23 4.31 -7.72
N LEU A 24 1.38 3.33 -7.43
CA LEU A 24 1.82 1.98 -7.07
C LEU A 24 2.51 1.27 -8.24
N ASP A 25 1.99 1.40 -9.46
CA ASP A 25 2.59 0.81 -10.66
C ASP A 25 3.96 1.43 -11.00
N ALA A 26 4.14 2.73 -10.69
CA ALA A 26 5.41 3.42 -10.81
C ALA A 26 6.48 2.95 -9.80
N VAL A 27 6.09 2.18 -8.77
CA VAL A 27 6.99 1.63 -7.75
C VAL A 27 7.25 0.15 -8.05
N PRO A 28 8.43 -0.23 -8.60
CA PRO A 28 8.67 -1.59 -9.11
C PRO A 28 8.57 -2.71 -8.07
N GLU A 29 8.79 -2.35 -6.81
CA GLU A 29 8.75 -3.26 -5.66
C GLU A 29 7.37 -3.37 -5.01
N ALA A 30 6.43 -2.48 -5.34
CA ALA A 30 5.08 -2.49 -4.80
C ALA A 30 4.24 -3.57 -5.48
N LYS A 31 3.72 -4.52 -4.70
CA LYS A 31 2.86 -5.59 -5.19
C LYS A 31 1.58 -5.65 -4.40
N ILE A 32 0.44 -5.40 -5.06
CA ILE A 32 -0.87 -5.54 -4.44
C ILE A 32 -1.09 -7.01 -4.09
N VAL A 33 -1.25 -7.32 -2.81
CA VAL A 33 -1.38 -8.68 -2.27
C VAL A 33 -2.82 -9.00 -1.87
N GLU A 34 -3.62 -8.00 -1.48
CA GLU A 34 -5.04 -8.20 -1.16
C GLU A 34 -5.82 -6.90 -1.34
N GLY A 35 -6.86 -6.88 -2.19
CA GLY A 35 -7.80 -5.76 -2.29
C GLY A 35 -9.02 -5.99 -1.40
N ARG A 36 -9.13 -5.31 -0.26
CA ARG A 36 -10.35 -5.34 0.57
C ARG A 36 -11.25 -4.16 0.22
N GLY A 37 -12.06 -4.33 -0.83
CA GLY A 37 -13.02 -3.33 -1.29
C GLY A 37 -12.42 -2.26 -2.21
N ARG A 38 -13.25 -1.33 -2.68
CA ARG A 38 -12.85 -0.31 -3.68
C ARG A 38 -11.79 0.69 -3.19
N ASN A 39 -11.66 0.88 -1.88
CA ASN A 39 -10.85 1.96 -1.29
C ASN A 39 -9.76 1.47 -0.33
N ALA A 40 -9.60 0.17 -0.09
CA ALA A 40 -8.57 -0.35 0.80
C ALA A 40 -7.83 -1.53 0.18
N MET A 41 -6.50 -1.48 0.20
CA MET A 41 -5.64 -2.49 -0.39
C MET A 41 -4.42 -2.74 0.48
N LYS A 42 -3.97 -3.99 0.51
CA LYS A 42 -2.71 -4.40 1.08
C LYS A 42 -1.69 -4.52 -0.02
N VAL A 43 -0.55 -3.88 0.19
CA VAL A 43 0.54 -3.87 -0.77
C VAL A 43 1.82 -4.31 -0.07
N ASP A 44 2.47 -5.30 -0.65
CA ASP A 44 3.80 -5.75 -0.26
C ASP A 44 4.82 -4.80 -0.88
N MET A 45 5.62 -4.13 -0.04
CA MET A 45 6.69 -3.20 -0.45
C MET A 45 7.70 -3.00 0.67
N SER A 46 8.82 -2.33 0.41
CA SER A 46 9.72 -1.87 1.47
C SER A 46 9.12 -0.69 2.26
N PRO A 47 9.61 -0.41 3.48
CA PRO A 47 9.24 0.79 4.23
C PRO A 47 9.60 2.08 3.50
N GLU A 48 10.70 2.06 2.71
CA GLU A 48 11.15 3.21 1.94
C GLU A 48 10.16 3.54 0.82
N ALA A 49 9.69 2.52 0.09
CA ALA A 49 8.63 2.67 -0.89
C ALA A 49 7.32 3.15 -0.26
N ALA A 50 6.95 2.61 0.90
CA ALA A 50 5.75 3.04 1.62
C ALA A 50 5.83 4.52 2.04
N ARG A 51 7.01 4.96 2.49
CA ARG A 51 7.24 6.36 2.84
C ARG A 51 7.19 7.26 1.61
N HIS A 52 7.82 6.84 0.52
CA HIS A 52 7.79 7.57 -0.75
C HIS A 52 6.36 7.75 -1.27
N ILE A 53 5.56 6.68 -1.29
CA ILE A 53 4.15 6.74 -1.71
C ILE A 53 3.34 7.65 -0.79
N ARG A 54 3.59 7.62 0.54
CA ARG A 54 2.94 8.53 1.49
C ARG A 54 3.32 10.00 1.23
N GLU A 55 4.57 10.26 0.89
CA GLU A 55 5.06 11.61 0.57
C GLU A 55 4.44 12.11 -0.75
N GLU A 56 4.44 11.30 -1.80
CA GLU A 56 3.90 11.63 -3.13
C GLU A 56 2.36 11.77 -3.13
N ALA A 57 1.66 10.85 -2.46
CA ALA A 57 0.21 10.87 -2.38
C ALA A 57 -0.33 11.86 -1.34
N GLY A 58 0.50 12.32 -0.41
CA GLY A 58 0.14 13.30 0.61
C GLY A 58 -1.14 12.94 1.38
N SER A 59 -2.11 13.86 1.38
CA SER A 59 -3.39 13.71 2.11
C SER A 59 -4.43 12.82 1.41
N LEU A 60 -4.10 12.24 0.24
CA LEU A 60 -5.02 11.42 -0.55
C LEU A 60 -5.06 9.96 -0.07
N LEU A 61 -4.06 9.57 0.71
CA LEU A 61 -3.84 8.21 1.17
C LEU A 61 -3.60 8.22 2.67
N THR A 62 -4.47 7.52 3.39
CA THR A 62 -4.12 7.08 4.74
C THR A 62 -3.28 5.81 4.59
N VAL A 63 -1.97 5.98 4.77
CA VAL A 63 -1.02 4.88 4.92
C VAL A 63 -0.98 4.50 6.39
N THR A 64 -1.69 3.44 6.76
CA THR A 64 -1.57 2.85 8.10
C THR A 64 -0.20 2.18 8.24
N GLU A 65 0.41 2.33 9.41
CA GLU A 65 1.80 1.93 9.69
C GLU A 65 2.12 0.53 9.15
N PRO A 66 3.35 0.34 8.62
CA PRO A 66 3.72 -0.91 7.99
C PRO A 66 3.69 -2.02 9.05
N VAL A 67 2.80 -3.00 8.87
CA VAL A 67 2.75 -4.14 9.78
C VAL A 67 3.89 -5.07 9.39
N GLU A 68 4.86 -5.23 10.30
CA GLU A 68 5.89 -6.26 10.20
C GLU A 68 5.22 -7.63 10.27
N LEU A 69 4.83 -8.16 9.11
CA LEU A 69 4.58 -9.58 8.99
C LEU A 69 5.94 -10.26 8.96
N ASN A 70 6.43 -10.59 10.15
CA ASN A 70 7.25 -11.78 10.27
C ASN A 70 6.38 -12.91 9.71
N LEU A 71 6.63 -13.27 8.44
CA LEU A 71 6.26 -14.56 7.91
C LEU A 71 7.07 -15.57 8.73
N LEU A 72 6.61 -15.84 9.95
CA LEU A 72 6.94 -17.05 10.68
C LEU A 72 6.45 -18.15 9.76
N GLY A 73 7.38 -18.61 8.93
CA GLY A 73 7.20 -19.85 8.20
C GLY A 73 6.72 -20.86 9.22
N LYS A 74 5.56 -21.46 8.95
CA LYS A 74 5.29 -22.78 9.49
C LYS A 74 6.38 -23.70 8.94
N ALA A 75 7.50 -23.78 9.67
CA ALA A 75 8.39 -24.92 9.62
C ALA A 75 7.90 -25.86 10.72
N GLY A 76 7.23 -26.95 10.32
CA GLY A 76 6.83 -28.05 11.21
C GLY A 76 5.40 -27.95 11.73
#